data_AF-A0AAW2JVJ4-F1
#
_entry.id   AF-A0AAW2JVJ4-F1
#
_cell.length_a   1.000
_cell.length_b   1.000
_cell.length_c   1.000
_cell.angle_alpha   90.00
_cell.angle_beta   90.00
_cell.angle_gamma   90.00
#
_symmetry.space_group_name_H-M   'P 1'
#
loop_
_entity.id
_entity.type
_entity.pdbx_description
1 polymer ?
#
loop_
_entity_poly.entity_id
_entity_poly.type
_entity_poly.pdbx_seq_one_letter_code
_entity_poly.pdbx_strand_id
1 'polypeptide(L)'
;MRGKNVEALSTLLALCDTEIDALKDSWSTILECISRLEYLVSSPAMTATIMQGSNQISKDAILQSLKELSGKPTERVFLNCLNLPSESVVEFFTGLCSVSAEELKQAPARVFSLRKVVEVSYYNMGRIRMVISSPDEVLLMFLVWARIWSVLAKHFILAGSHDDEEIARYAIDSLRQLGMKYMERAELANFTFQNDILKPFVVLMRSGRNESIRRLILNCIVGGLIHGGSLKPIDIPADGTHDVIEHYWSPMLAGLSDLTSDPRSEVRNCALEVLFDLLNERGNKFSSSFWENIFHRVLFPIFDHVRQAGKESSVSSGDEWLRKSSVHALQLLCNLFNTFYKLAHNTVHPSLTFDGL
;
A
#
# COMPACT_ATOMS: atom_id res chain seq x y z
N MET A 1 -36.53 -10.97 10.41
CA MET A 1 -35.50 -11.48 11.35
C MET A 1 -36.19 -11.90 12.65
N ARG A 2 -35.70 -12.92 13.39
CA ARG A 2 -36.32 -13.46 14.62
C ARG A 2 -35.31 -13.55 15.76
N GLY A 3 -35.78 -13.62 17.01
CA GLY A 3 -34.92 -13.71 18.20
C GLY A 3 -33.86 -14.83 18.14
N LYS A 4 -34.19 -16.00 17.57
CA LYS A 4 -33.23 -17.10 17.34
C LYS A 4 -32.02 -16.71 16.48
N ASN A 5 -32.18 -15.75 15.57
CA ASN A 5 -31.09 -15.27 14.73
C ASN A 5 -30.14 -14.36 15.54
N VAL A 6 -30.67 -13.58 16.49
CA VAL A 6 -29.86 -12.78 17.43
C VAL A 6 -29.03 -13.70 18.32
N GLU A 7 -29.66 -14.75 18.83
CA GLU A 7 -28.99 -15.76 19.66
C GLU A 7 -27.89 -16.49 18.87
N ALA A 8 -28.16 -16.91 17.64
CA ALA A 8 -27.16 -17.52 16.77
C ALA A 8 -25.97 -16.58 16.48
N LEU A 9 -26.21 -15.29 16.22
CA LEU A 9 -25.15 -14.30 16.06
C LEU A 9 -24.34 -14.11 17.35
N SER A 10 -25.01 -14.05 18.51
CA SER A 10 -24.35 -13.96 19.81
C SER A 10 -23.43 -15.16 20.06
N THR A 11 -23.91 -16.38 19.80
CA THR A 11 -23.12 -17.61 19.90
C THR A 11 -21.94 -17.60 18.92
N LEU A 12 -22.15 -17.17 17.68
CA LEU A 12 -21.08 -17.08 16.68
C LEU A 12 -19.96 -16.13 17.13
N LEU A 13 -20.31 -14.94 17.64
CA LEU A 13 -19.34 -13.98 18.15
C LEU A 13 -18.63 -14.48 19.41
N ALA A 14 -19.33 -15.22 20.28
CA ALA A 14 -18.71 -15.86 21.44
C ALA A 14 -17.69 -16.93 21.04
N LEU A 15 -17.98 -17.74 20.01
CA LEU A 15 -17.05 -18.75 19.48
C LEU A 15 -15.76 -18.10 18.92
N CYS A 16 -15.87 -16.90 18.35
CA CYS A 16 -14.70 -16.13 17.90
C CYS A 16 -13.79 -15.66 19.06
N ASP A 17 -14.29 -15.72 20.30
CA ASP A 17 -13.53 -15.38 21.51
C ASP A 17 -12.90 -16.62 22.15
N THR A 18 -13.58 -17.77 22.11
CA THR A 18 -13.16 -18.99 22.82
C THR A 18 -12.43 -20.00 21.96
N GLU A 19 -12.77 -20.13 20.67
CA GLU A 19 -12.30 -21.21 19.79
C GLU A 19 -11.72 -20.67 18.46
N ILE A 20 -10.87 -19.66 18.56
CA ILE A 20 -10.36 -18.94 17.38
C ILE A 20 -9.61 -19.83 16.37
N ASP A 21 -8.96 -20.89 16.86
CA ASP A 21 -8.18 -21.85 16.04
C ASP A 21 -9.07 -22.84 15.28
N ALA A 22 -10.32 -23.03 15.69
CA ALA A 22 -11.25 -23.97 15.07
C ALA A 22 -11.93 -23.38 13.82
N LEU A 23 -11.89 -22.05 13.64
CA LEU A 23 -12.67 -21.35 12.64
C LEU A 23 -12.13 -21.50 11.20
N LYS A 24 -10.81 -21.54 11.00
CA LYS A 24 -10.14 -21.80 9.70
C LYS A 24 -10.81 -21.05 8.53
N ASP A 25 -11.25 -21.78 7.50
CA ASP A 25 -11.90 -21.26 6.29
C ASP A 25 -13.27 -20.58 6.52
N SER A 26 -13.82 -20.67 7.73
CA SER A 26 -15.09 -20.04 8.09
C SER A 26 -14.99 -18.52 8.29
N TRP A 27 -13.78 -17.95 8.33
CA TRP A 27 -13.57 -16.51 8.53
C TRP A 27 -14.33 -15.64 7.53
N SER A 28 -14.38 -16.03 6.25
CA SER A 28 -15.11 -15.26 5.24
C SER A 28 -16.60 -15.14 5.58
N THR A 29 -17.22 -16.24 6.00
CA THR A 29 -18.64 -16.29 6.38
C THR A 29 -18.91 -15.48 7.66
N ILE A 30 -18.02 -15.58 8.65
CA ILE A 30 -18.15 -14.84 9.92
C ILE A 30 -18.06 -13.34 9.67
N LEU A 31 -17.08 -12.91 8.88
CA LEU A 31 -16.88 -11.50 8.55
C LEU A 31 -18.02 -10.95 7.69
N GLU A 32 -18.61 -11.79 6.82
CA GLU A 32 -19.82 -11.44 6.08
C GLU A 32 -21.03 -11.27 7.02
N CYS A 33 -21.20 -12.16 8.00
CA CYS A 33 -22.25 -12.02 9.03
C CYS A 33 -22.12 -10.72 9.81
N ILE A 34 -20.90 -10.37 10.22
CA ILE A 34 -20.59 -9.10 10.89
C ILE A 34 -20.91 -7.90 9.99
N SER A 35 -20.44 -7.93 8.74
CA SER A 35 -20.69 -6.90 7.74
C SER A 35 -22.19 -6.68 7.48
N ARG A 36 -22.98 -7.77 7.44
CA ARG A 36 -24.44 -7.70 7.28
C ARG A 36 -25.15 -7.20 8.54
N LEU A 37 -24.67 -7.57 9.73
CA LEU A 37 -25.18 -7.06 11.01
C LEU A 37 -25.02 -5.54 11.08
N GLU A 38 -23.82 -5.05 10.77
CA GLU A 38 -23.52 -3.61 10.73
C GLU A 38 -24.38 -2.87 9.73
N TYR A 39 -24.57 -3.43 8.53
CA TYR A 39 -25.44 -2.81 7.54
C TYR A 39 -26.90 -2.76 7.97
N LEU A 40 -27.40 -3.83 8.60
CA LEU A 40 -28.76 -3.86 9.11
C LEU A 40 -28.96 -2.77 10.17
N VAL A 41 -28.01 -2.62 11.10
CA VAL A 41 -28.08 -1.64 12.19
C VAL A 41 -27.92 -0.20 11.69
N SER A 42 -27.07 0.03 10.70
CA SER A 42 -26.78 1.36 10.15
C SER A 42 -27.74 1.84 9.06
N SER A 43 -28.51 0.95 8.42
CA SER A 43 -29.46 1.28 7.35
C SER A 43 -30.92 1.10 7.80
N PRO A 44 -31.65 2.20 8.08
CA PRO A 44 -33.08 2.15 8.41
C PRO A 44 -33.94 1.48 7.34
N ALA A 45 -33.58 1.64 6.06
CA ALA A 45 -34.28 1.01 4.94
C ALA A 45 -34.11 -0.52 4.94
N MET A 46 -32.90 -1.00 5.24
CA MET A 46 -32.63 -2.43 5.35
C MET A 46 -33.33 -3.03 6.59
N THR A 47 -33.27 -2.33 7.73
CA THR A 47 -34.03 -2.68 8.93
C THR A 47 -35.52 -2.81 8.64
N ALA A 48 -36.13 -1.83 7.95
CA ALA A 48 -37.55 -1.84 7.61
C ALA A 48 -37.93 -3.04 6.75
N THR A 49 -37.08 -3.41 5.79
CA THR A 49 -37.28 -4.54 4.87
C THR A 49 -37.23 -5.88 5.61
N ILE A 50 -36.22 -6.08 6.45
CA ILE A 50 -35.98 -7.34 7.16
C ILE A 50 -36.97 -7.58 8.31
N MET A 51 -37.59 -6.50 8.81
CA MET A 51 -38.58 -6.51 9.88
C MET A 51 -40.03 -6.43 9.40
N GLN A 52 -40.29 -6.53 8.08
CA GLN A 52 -41.65 -6.57 7.56
C GLN A 52 -42.44 -7.72 8.21
N GLY A 53 -43.64 -7.41 8.71
CA GLY A 53 -44.54 -8.38 9.36
C GLY A 53 -44.37 -8.60 10.88
N SER A 54 -43.38 -7.98 11.55
CA SER A 54 -43.22 -8.09 13.01
C SER A 54 -43.98 -7.00 13.79
N ASN A 55 -44.45 -7.30 15.02
CA ASN A 55 -45.09 -6.30 15.91
C ASN A 55 -44.07 -5.29 16.44
N GLN A 56 -44.47 -4.03 16.65
CA GLN A 56 -43.57 -2.91 16.98
C GLN A 56 -42.69 -3.15 18.23
N ILE A 57 -43.26 -3.65 19.32
CA ILE A 57 -42.53 -3.96 20.57
C ILE A 57 -41.44 -5.03 20.33
N SER A 58 -41.75 -6.05 19.53
CA SER A 58 -40.77 -7.11 19.18
C SER A 58 -39.66 -6.60 18.25
N LYS A 59 -39.97 -5.62 17.39
CA LYS A 59 -38.99 -4.99 16.49
C LYS A 59 -37.97 -4.19 17.28
N ASP A 60 -38.43 -3.36 18.21
CA ASP A 60 -37.56 -2.45 18.97
C ASP A 60 -36.62 -3.24 19.89
N ALA A 61 -37.12 -4.30 20.56
CA ALA A 61 -36.29 -5.19 21.38
C ALA A 61 -35.21 -5.90 20.55
N ILE A 62 -35.58 -6.45 19.39
CA ILE A 62 -34.62 -7.15 18.52
C ILE A 62 -33.58 -6.17 17.96
N LEU A 63 -33.98 -4.97 17.55
CA LEU A 63 -33.04 -3.95 17.06
C LEU A 63 -32.06 -3.48 18.13
N GLN A 64 -32.53 -3.37 19.38
CA GLN A 64 -31.66 -3.05 20.50
C GLN A 64 -30.60 -4.13 20.71
N SER A 65 -30.98 -5.42 20.72
CA SER A 65 -30.01 -6.52 20.84
C SER A 65 -29.03 -6.57 19.67
N LEU A 66 -29.47 -6.30 18.43
CA LEU A 66 -28.56 -6.24 17.29
C LEU A 66 -27.56 -5.10 17.40
N LYS A 67 -27.98 -3.92 17.86
CA LYS A 67 -27.07 -2.79 18.13
C LYS A 67 -26.01 -3.15 19.17
N GLU A 68 -26.39 -3.89 20.21
CA GLU A 68 -25.46 -4.36 21.24
C GLU A 68 -24.43 -5.34 20.66
N LEU A 69 -24.84 -6.26 19.79
CA LEU A 69 -23.94 -7.19 19.10
C LEU A 69 -23.02 -6.49 18.09
N SER A 70 -23.53 -5.49 17.38
CA SER A 70 -22.77 -4.67 16.41
C SER A 70 -21.63 -3.89 17.08
N GLY A 71 -21.78 -3.56 18.37
CA GLY A 71 -20.75 -2.84 19.12
C GLY A 71 -19.58 -3.71 19.57
N LYS A 72 -19.37 -3.77 20.89
CA LYS A 72 -18.18 -4.39 21.51
C LYS A 72 -17.93 -5.86 21.10
N PRO A 73 -18.95 -6.73 20.96
CA PRO A 73 -18.71 -8.13 20.57
C PRO A 73 -18.08 -8.26 19.19
N THR A 74 -18.57 -7.49 18.22
CA THR A 74 -18.02 -7.43 16.86
C THR A 74 -16.61 -6.85 16.84
N GLU A 75 -16.36 -5.75 17.55
CA GLU A 75 -15.01 -5.16 17.68
C GLU A 75 -14.00 -6.16 18.25
N ARG A 76 -14.41 -6.99 19.21
CA ARG A 76 -13.54 -8.01 19.82
C ARG A 76 -13.05 -9.03 18.79
N VAL A 77 -13.87 -9.41 17.81
CA VAL A 77 -13.46 -10.34 16.74
C VAL A 77 -12.27 -9.78 15.96
N PHE A 78 -12.30 -8.49 15.63
CA PHE A 78 -11.21 -7.81 14.92
C PHE A 78 -9.95 -7.68 15.79
N LEU A 79 -10.10 -7.39 17.08
CA LEU A 79 -8.97 -7.32 18.01
C LEU A 79 -8.32 -8.70 18.24
N ASN A 80 -9.13 -9.75 18.32
CA ASN A 80 -8.67 -11.12 18.51
C ASN A 80 -7.87 -11.67 17.32
N CYS A 81 -7.92 -11.02 16.15
CA CYS A 81 -7.04 -11.32 15.02
C CYS A 81 -5.54 -11.34 15.42
N LEU A 82 -5.15 -10.55 16.43
CA LEU A 82 -3.79 -10.54 16.98
C LEU A 82 -3.36 -11.87 17.62
N ASN A 83 -4.30 -12.71 18.04
CA ASN A 83 -4.04 -14.00 18.65
C ASN A 83 -4.04 -15.14 17.62
N LEU A 84 -4.38 -14.86 16.35
CA LEU A 84 -4.42 -15.87 15.31
C LEU A 84 -3.02 -16.44 15.00
N PRO A 85 -2.94 -17.74 14.68
CA PRO A 85 -1.74 -18.34 14.11
C PRO A 85 -1.51 -17.84 12.67
N SER A 86 -0.30 -18.10 12.16
CA SER A 86 0.21 -17.60 10.88
C SER A 86 -0.66 -17.91 9.66
N GLU A 87 -1.25 -19.09 9.57
CA GLU A 87 -2.15 -19.45 8.45
C GLU A 87 -3.51 -18.78 8.59
N SER A 88 -4.13 -18.90 9.77
CA SER A 88 -5.47 -18.37 10.02
C SER A 88 -5.54 -16.84 9.93
N VAL A 89 -4.46 -16.11 10.25
CA VAL A 89 -4.42 -14.65 10.06
C VAL A 89 -4.45 -14.26 8.58
N VAL A 90 -3.78 -15.03 7.70
CA VAL A 90 -3.82 -14.79 6.25
C VAL A 90 -5.23 -15.07 5.71
N GLU A 91 -5.87 -16.14 6.17
CA GLU A 91 -7.26 -16.47 5.83
C GLU A 91 -8.23 -15.38 6.31
N PHE A 92 -8.03 -14.85 7.52
CA PHE A 92 -8.79 -13.73 8.06
C PHE A 92 -8.70 -12.49 7.17
N PHE A 93 -7.49 -12.06 6.79
CA PHE A 93 -7.31 -10.92 5.88
C PHE A 93 -7.90 -11.18 4.50
N THR A 94 -7.78 -12.42 3.99
CA THR A 94 -8.37 -12.82 2.70
C THR A 94 -9.89 -12.71 2.73
N GLY A 95 -10.52 -13.23 3.79
CA GLY A 95 -11.97 -13.10 4.01
C GLY A 95 -12.39 -11.64 4.14
N LEU A 96 -11.67 -10.84 4.93
CA LEU A 96 -12.02 -9.43 5.16
C LEU A 96 -11.92 -8.59 3.88
N CYS A 97 -10.86 -8.78 3.09
CA CYS A 97 -10.72 -8.14 1.79
C CYS A 97 -11.81 -8.61 0.80
N SER A 98 -12.17 -9.88 0.81
CA SER A 98 -13.24 -10.42 -0.05
C SER A 98 -14.60 -9.79 0.30
N VAL A 99 -14.96 -9.76 1.59
CA VAL A 99 -16.18 -9.08 2.06
C VAL A 99 -16.16 -7.60 1.67
N SER A 100 -15.03 -6.92 1.87
CA SER A 100 -14.88 -5.52 1.45
C SER A 100 -15.04 -5.34 -0.06
N ALA A 101 -14.55 -6.25 -0.89
CA ALA A 101 -14.70 -6.14 -2.34
C ALA A 101 -16.17 -6.30 -2.76
N GLU A 102 -16.93 -7.19 -2.11
CA GLU A 102 -18.37 -7.33 -2.35
C GLU A 102 -19.17 -6.13 -1.82
N GLU A 103 -18.74 -5.51 -0.73
CA GLU A 103 -19.33 -4.26 -0.24
C GLU A 103 -19.18 -3.09 -1.22
N LEU A 104 -18.02 -2.97 -1.85
CA LEU A 104 -17.72 -1.91 -2.81
C LEU A 104 -18.50 -2.05 -4.12
N LYS A 105 -18.92 -3.27 -4.49
CA LYS A 105 -19.75 -3.51 -5.69
C LYS A 105 -21.22 -3.12 -5.51
N GLN A 106 -21.66 -2.85 -4.29
CA GLN A 106 -23.06 -2.52 -4.00
C GLN A 106 -23.40 -1.09 -4.44
N ALA A 107 -24.70 -0.80 -4.59
CA ALA A 107 -25.21 0.53 -4.88
C ALA A 107 -26.24 0.94 -3.79
N PRO A 108 -25.92 1.90 -2.89
CA PRO A 108 -24.64 2.60 -2.77
C PRO A 108 -23.51 1.68 -2.27
N ALA A 109 -22.28 1.98 -2.66
CA ALA A 109 -21.09 1.25 -2.21
C ALA A 109 -20.93 1.41 -0.70
N ARG A 110 -20.59 0.32 -0.02
CA ARG A 110 -20.35 0.34 1.43
C ARG A 110 -18.85 0.23 1.70
N VAL A 111 -18.38 0.94 2.72
CA VAL A 111 -16.95 1.05 3.04
C VAL A 111 -16.61 0.51 4.43
N PHE A 112 -17.52 -0.19 5.09
CA PHE A 112 -17.34 -0.68 6.46
C PHE A 112 -16.14 -1.63 6.54
N SER A 113 -16.14 -2.68 5.73
CA SER A 113 -15.06 -3.66 5.72
C SER A 113 -13.76 -3.06 5.18
N LEU A 114 -13.81 -2.10 4.25
CA LEU A 114 -12.62 -1.38 3.79
C LEU A 114 -11.94 -0.65 4.95
N ARG A 115 -12.70 0.05 5.80
CA ARG A 115 -12.17 0.70 7.01
C ARG A 115 -11.58 -0.31 7.99
N LYS A 116 -12.25 -1.46 8.19
CA LYS A 116 -11.74 -2.53 9.05
C LYS A 116 -10.48 -3.19 8.50
N VAL A 117 -10.32 -3.34 7.18
CA VAL A 117 -9.06 -3.79 6.56
C VAL A 117 -7.91 -2.89 6.99
N VAL A 118 -8.10 -1.57 6.90
CA VAL A 118 -7.08 -0.57 7.27
C VAL A 118 -6.76 -0.64 8.76
N GLU A 119 -7.78 -0.59 9.60
CA GLU A 119 -7.68 -0.62 11.06
C GLU A 119 -6.95 -1.88 11.58
N VAL A 120 -7.37 -3.06 11.13
CA VAL A 120 -6.79 -4.34 11.55
C VAL A 120 -5.36 -4.51 11.03
N SER A 121 -5.06 -3.96 9.85
CA SER A 121 -3.68 -3.92 9.32
C SER A 121 -2.76 -3.15 10.27
N TYR A 122 -3.20 -1.99 10.79
CA TYR A 122 -2.39 -1.21 11.74
C TYR A 122 -2.14 -1.94 13.06
N TYR A 123 -3.15 -2.63 13.59
CA TYR A 123 -3.02 -3.41 14.82
C TYR A 123 -1.99 -4.52 14.64
N ASN A 124 -2.10 -5.29 13.55
CA ASN A 124 -1.20 -6.41 13.26
C ASN A 124 0.22 -5.99 12.96
N MET A 125 0.43 -4.81 12.36
CA MET A 125 1.78 -4.25 12.20
C MET A 125 2.50 -4.11 13.56
N GLY A 126 1.80 -3.76 14.65
CA GLY A 126 2.39 -3.66 15.98
C GLY A 126 2.94 -4.99 16.54
N ARG A 127 2.36 -6.13 16.13
CA ARG A 127 2.72 -7.49 16.60
C ARG A 127 4.12 -7.92 16.19
N ILE A 128 4.60 -7.46 15.03
CA ILE A 128 5.93 -7.79 14.48
C ILE A 128 7.05 -7.40 15.47
N ARG A 129 6.84 -6.44 16.38
CA ARG A 129 7.85 -5.97 17.34
C ARG A 129 7.96 -6.77 18.64
N MET A 130 6.92 -7.49 19.07
CA MET A 130 6.81 -8.00 20.46
C MET A 130 7.13 -9.49 20.65
N VAL A 131 7.33 -10.28 19.60
CA VAL A 131 7.46 -11.75 19.72
C VAL A 131 8.89 -12.25 19.49
N ILE A 132 9.86 -11.36 19.29
CA ILE A 132 11.17 -11.77 18.82
C ILE A 132 12.12 -12.00 20.00
N SER A 133 12.30 -13.26 20.37
CA SER A 133 13.43 -13.71 21.19
C SER A 133 14.46 -14.49 20.39
N SER A 134 14.14 -14.92 19.16
CA SER A 134 15.04 -15.71 18.29
C SER A 134 15.02 -15.27 16.81
N PRO A 135 16.12 -15.41 16.06
CA PRO A 135 16.21 -15.05 14.64
C PRO A 135 15.26 -15.84 13.71
N ASP A 136 14.92 -17.08 14.05
CA ASP A 136 14.05 -17.93 13.22
C ASP A 136 12.57 -17.48 13.27
N GLU A 137 12.13 -16.93 14.42
CA GLU A 137 10.78 -16.35 14.58
C GLU A 137 10.60 -15.05 13.79
N VAL A 138 11.70 -14.30 13.60
CA VAL A 138 11.72 -13.08 12.77
C VAL A 138 11.39 -13.42 11.32
N LEU A 139 12.07 -14.43 10.76
CA LEU A 139 11.89 -14.82 9.37
C LEU A 139 10.46 -15.35 9.12
N LEU A 140 9.92 -16.16 10.03
CA LEU A 140 8.57 -16.71 9.90
C LEU A 140 7.50 -15.60 9.91
N MET A 141 7.62 -14.61 10.79
CA MET A 141 6.69 -13.47 10.83
C MET A 141 6.76 -12.63 9.55
N PHE A 142 7.97 -12.43 8.98
CA PHE A 142 8.12 -11.73 7.71
C PHE A 142 7.42 -12.45 6.55
N LEU A 143 7.56 -13.77 6.46
CA LEU A 143 6.89 -14.55 5.41
C LEU A 143 5.36 -14.48 5.53
N VAL A 144 4.83 -14.51 6.76
CA VAL A 144 3.39 -14.35 7.01
C VAL A 144 2.92 -12.95 6.58
N TRP A 145 3.67 -11.91 6.95
CA TRP A 145 3.30 -10.56 6.54
C TRP A 145 3.41 -10.36 5.03
N ALA A 146 4.39 -10.95 4.36
CA ALA A 146 4.49 -10.89 2.90
C ALA A 146 3.23 -11.45 2.22
N ARG A 147 2.67 -12.54 2.78
CA ARG A 147 1.39 -13.11 2.33
C ARG A 147 0.22 -12.17 2.63
N ILE A 148 0.14 -11.61 3.83
CA ILE A 148 -0.90 -10.62 4.18
C ILE A 148 -0.84 -9.41 3.25
N TRP A 149 0.35 -8.86 3.03
CA TRP A 149 0.57 -7.74 2.12
C TRP A 149 0.14 -8.07 0.70
N SER A 150 0.42 -9.27 0.20
CA SER A 150 -0.05 -9.70 -1.13
C SER A 150 -1.57 -9.61 -1.27
N VAL A 151 -2.31 -9.95 -0.22
CA VAL A 151 -3.78 -9.83 -0.17
C VAL A 151 -4.19 -8.36 -0.11
N LEU A 152 -3.61 -7.58 0.81
CA LEU A 152 -3.90 -6.16 0.98
C LEU A 152 -3.63 -5.36 -0.29
N ALA A 153 -2.47 -5.58 -0.92
CA ALA A 153 -2.03 -4.97 -2.16
C ALA A 153 -3.08 -5.10 -3.27
N LYS A 154 -3.54 -6.34 -3.52
CA LYS A 154 -4.58 -6.62 -4.53
C LYS A 154 -5.87 -5.89 -4.20
N HIS A 155 -6.26 -5.88 -2.92
CA HIS A 155 -7.49 -5.22 -2.48
C HIS A 155 -7.44 -3.69 -2.60
N PHE A 156 -6.33 -3.07 -2.19
CA PHE A 156 -6.15 -1.62 -2.33
C PHE A 156 -6.05 -1.18 -3.79
N ILE A 157 -5.52 -2.01 -4.69
CA ILE A 157 -5.59 -1.74 -6.14
C ILE A 157 -7.04 -1.71 -6.62
N LEU A 158 -7.86 -2.68 -6.19
CA LEU A 158 -9.27 -2.75 -6.55
C LEU A 158 -10.05 -1.55 -5.99
N ALA A 159 -9.92 -1.27 -4.69
CA ALA A 159 -10.61 -0.16 -4.03
C ALA A 159 -10.11 1.22 -4.51
N GLY A 160 -8.81 1.36 -4.78
CA GLY A 160 -8.20 2.57 -5.31
C GLY A 160 -8.57 2.87 -6.76
N SER A 161 -9.09 1.88 -7.49
CA SER A 161 -9.59 2.03 -8.86
C SER A 161 -11.12 2.17 -8.93
N HIS A 162 -11.77 2.39 -7.79
CA HIS A 162 -13.22 2.54 -7.72
C HIS A 162 -13.71 3.84 -8.38
N ASP A 163 -14.91 3.84 -8.96
CA ASP A 163 -15.47 4.99 -9.69
C ASP A 163 -15.81 6.17 -8.76
N ASP A 164 -16.16 5.88 -7.50
CA ASP A 164 -16.30 6.88 -6.44
C ASP A 164 -14.92 7.39 -5.98
N GLU A 165 -14.67 8.68 -6.23
CA GLU A 165 -13.39 9.32 -5.93
C GLU A 165 -13.06 9.31 -4.44
N GLU A 166 -14.04 9.42 -3.54
CA GLU A 166 -13.81 9.41 -2.10
C GLU A 166 -13.29 8.05 -1.63
N ILE A 167 -13.86 6.97 -2.17
CA ILE A 167 -13.43 5.59 -1.90
C ILE A 167 -12.02 5.36 -2.44
N ALA A 168 -11.77 5.76 -3.69
CA ALA A 168 -10.47 5.64 -4.32
C ALA A 168 -9.39 6.39 -3.53
N ARG A 169 -9.67 7.64 -3.13
CA ARG A 169 -8.75 8.48 -2.34
C ARG A 169 -8.46 7.84 -0.98
N TYR A 170 -9.48 7.37 -0.28
CA TYR A 170 -9.32 6.70 1.02
C TYR A 170 -8.46 5.44 0.92
N ALA A 171 -8.70 4.60 -0.09
CA ALA A 171 -7.94 3.38 -0.31
C ALA A 171 -6.46 3.67 -0.60
N ILE A 172 -6.18 4.65 -1.46
CA ILE A 172 -4.81 5.03 -1.82
C ILE A 172 -4.07 5.65 -0.64
N ASP A 173 -4.71 6.54 0.10
CA ASP A 173 -4.12 7.14 1.30
C ASP A 173 -3.82 6.08 2.36
N SER A 174 -4.74 5.13 2.57
CA SER A 174 -4.54 4.02 3.50
C SER A 174 -3.38 3.11 3.08
N LEU A 175 -3.31 2.78 1.79
CA LEU A 175 -2.19 2.02 1.20
C LEU A 175 -0.86 2.75 1.44
N ARG A 176 -0.81 4.09 1.27
CA ARG A 176 0.38 4.89 1.62
C ARG A 176 0.76 4.67 3.07
N GLN A 177 -0.14 4.98 3.98
CA GLN A 177 0.21 5.02 5.39
C GLN A 177 0.67 3.65 5.89
N LEU A 178 0.06 2.56 5.39
CA LEU A 178 0.50 1.19 5.68
C LEU A 178 1.86 0.88 5.05
N GLY A 179 2.07 1.21 3.77
CA GLY A 179 3.33 1.00 3.07
C GLY A 179 4.50 1.70 3.76
N MET A 180 4.32 2.98 4.12
CA MET A 180 5.35 3.78 4.80
C MET A 180 5.68 3.23 6.19
N LYS A 181 4.66 2.96 7.02
CA LYS A 181 4.85 2.38 8.36
C LYS A 181 5.54 1.02 8.33
N TYR A 182 5.42 0.31 7.20
CA TYR A 182 6.12 -0.95 6.99
C TYR A 182 7.57 -0.71 6.56
N MET A 183 7.82 0.22 5.64
CA MET A 183 9.17 0.58 5.20
C MET A 183 10.05 1.12 6.33
N GLU A 184 9.50 1.88 7.30
CA GLU A 184 10.22 2.45 8.46
C GLU A 184 10.93 1.43 9.38
N ARG A 185 10.82 0.12 9.14
CA ARG A 185 11.38 -0.91 10.02
C ARG A 185 12.72 -1.39 9.50
N ALA A 186 13.77 -1.10 10.26
CA ALA A 186 15.16 -1.43 9.94
C ALA A 186 15.42 -2.93 9.70
N GLU A 187 14.59 -3.83 10.22
CA GLU A 187 14.70 -5.29 10.02
C GLU A 187 14.42 -5.71 8.56
N LEU A 188 13.75 -4.86 7.78
CA LEU A 188 13.40 -5.08 6.39
C LEU A 188 14.44 -4.57 5.40
N ALA A 189 15.47 -3.86 5.87
CA ALA A 189 16.52 -3.27 5.05
C ALA A 189 17.23 -4.28 4.13
N ASN A 190 17.27 -5.54 4.56
CA ASN A 190 18.05 -6.60 3.91
C ASN A 190 17.25 -7.50 2.96
N PHE A 191 15.95 -7.24 2.76
CA PHE A 191 15.09 -8.09 1.93
C PHE A 191 14.58 -7.37 0.67
N THR A 192 14.59 -8.06 -0.47
CA THR A 192 14.04 -7.60 -1.76
C THR A 192 12.53 -7.34 -1.75
N PHE A 193 11.84 -7.67 -0.64
CA PHE A 193 10.41 -7.52 -0.42
C PHE A 193 9.93 -6.05 -0.46
N GLN A 194 10.82 -5.09 -0.23
CA GLN A 194 10.49 -3.66 -0.31
C GLN A 194 9.93 -3.26 -1.70
N ASN A 195 10.36 -3.94 -2.77
CA ASN A 195 9.83 -3.74 -4.11
C ASN A 195 8.34 -4.13 -4.24
N ASP A 196 7.88 -5.11 -3.46
CA ASP A 196 6.47 -5.55 -3.47
C ASP A 196 5.51 -4.54 -2.82
N ILE A 197 6.03 -3.64 -1.97
CA ILE A 197 5.26 -2.56 -1.33
C ILE A 197 4.89 -1.49 -2.34
N LEU A 198 5.76 -1.24 -3.33
CA LEU A 198 5.58 -0.16 -4.29
C LEU A 198 4.67 -0.55 -5.46
N LYS A 199 4.60 -1.85 -5.79
CA LYS A 199 3.79 -2.37 -6.91
C LYS A 199 2.34 -1.87 -6.92
N PRO A 200 1.60 -1.82 -5.79
CA PRO A 200 0.24 -1.30 -5.78
C PRO A 200 0.11 0.18 -6.19
N PHE A 201 1.01 1.05 -5.70
CA PHE A 201 1.00 2.47 -6.08
C PHE A 201 1.22 2.63 -7.59
N VAL A 202 2.15 1.84 -8.11
CA VAL A 202 2.46 1.79 -9.53
C VAL A 202 1.26 1.34 -10.35
N VAL A 203 0.58 0.26 -9.95
CA VAL A 203 -0.61 -0.22 -10.64
C VAL A 203 -1.74 0.81 -10.60
N LEU A 204 -1.93 1.51 -9.47
CA LEU A 204 -2.94 2.56 -9.33
C LEU A 204 -2.62 3.81 -10.16
N MET A 205 -1.34 4.14 -10.35
CA MET A 205 -0.91 5.16 -11.33
C MET A 205 -1.24 4.75 -12.78
N ARG A 206 -1.32 3.45 -13.09
CA ARG A 206 -1.70 2.91 -14.42
C ARG A 206 -3.21 2.92 -14.67
N SER A 207 -4.06 2.83 -13.65
CA SER A 207 -5.53 2.77 -13.80
C SER A 207 -6.24 4.13 -13.69
N GLY A 208 -5.54 5.16 -13.20
CA GLY A 208 -6.15 6.45 -12.86
C GLY A 208 -6.52 7.34 -14.06
N ARG A 209 -7.83 7.52 -14.28
CA ARG A 209 -8.43 8.52 -15.20
C ARG A 209 -8.45 9.95 -14.66
N ASN A 210 -8.01 10.19 -13.42
CA ASN A 210 -8.18 11.45 -12.70
C ASN A 210 -6.82 11.99 -12.20
N GLU A 211 -6.43 13.18 -12.64
CA GLU A 211 -5.18 13.85 -12.22
C GLU A 211 -5.08 14.04 -10.70
N SER A 212 -6.23 14.16 -10.00
CA SER A 212 -6.31 14.26 -8.54
C SER A 212 -5.69 13.03 -7.85
N ILE A 213 -6.00 11.84 -8.38
CA ILE A 213 -5.51 10.56 -7.85
C ILE A 213 -4.01 10.40 -8.12
N ARG A 214 -3.54 10.83 -9.29
CA ARG A 214 -2.10 10.81 -9.64
C ARG A 214 -1.31 11.76 -8.73
N ARG A 215 -1.81 12.99 -8.52
CA ARG A 215 -1.24 13.95 -7.55
C ARG A 215 -1.28 13.43 -6.12
N LEU A 216 -2.32 12.69 -5.74
CA LEU A 216 -2.39 12.05 -4.43
C LEU A 216 -1.29 10.98 -4.29
N ILE A 217 -1.13 10.08 -5.27
CA ILE A 217 -0.07 9.06 -5.24
C ILE A 217 1.32 9.71 -5.23
N LEU A 218 1.52 10.78 -6.00
CA LEU A 218 2.72 11.61 -5.98
C LEU A 218 2.97 12.22 -4.59
N ASN A 219 2.01 12.95 -4.03
CA ASN A 219 2.08 13.50 -2.67
C ASN A 219 2.21 12.41 -1.60
N CYS A 220 1.76 11.19 -1.89
CA CYS A 220 1.89 10.05 -1.00
C CYS A 220 3.33 9.51 -0.98
N ILE A 221 3.95 9.37 -2.15
CA ILE A 221 5.34 8.97 -2.34
C ILE A 221 6.29 10.05 -1.80
N VAL A 222 5.94 11.30 -2.04
CA VAL A 222 6.75 12.48 -1.70
C VAL A 222 6.55 12.87 -0.23
N GLY A 223 5.31 13.15 0.21
CA GLY A 223 4.99 13.67 1.55
C GLY A 223 4.95 12.65 2.69
N GLY A 224 4.77 11.35 2.40
CA GLY A 224 4.68 10.28 3.40
C GLY A 224 5.94 10.07 4.24
N LEU A 225 7.10 10.49 3.73
CA LEU A 225 8.40 10.31 4.39
C LEU A 225 8.81 11.48 5.31
N ILE A 226 7.96 12.48 5.55
CA ILE A 226 8.30 13.62 6.44
C ILE A 226 7.30 13.86 7.59
N HIS A 227 6.04 13.41 7.52
CA HIS A 227 5.03 13.82 8.52
C HIS A 227 4.51 12.69 9.42
N GLY A 228 5.19 11.55 9.46
CA GLY A 228 4.76 10.34 10.18
C GLY A 228 5.43 10.05 11.53
N GLY A 229 6.18 10.98 12.11
CA GLY A 229 6.70 10.79 13.46
C GLY A 229 7.90 11.69 13.72
N SER A 230 7.81 12.50 14.76
CA SER A 230 8.99 13.00 15.43
C SER A 230 9.85 11.78 15.77
N LEU A 231 10.89 11.52 14.97
CA LEU A 231 12.01 10.71 15.43
C LEU A 231 12.44 11.41 16.71
N LYS A 232 12.10 10.82 17.87
CA LYS A 232 12.87 11.13 19.07
C LYS A 232 14.31 10.96 18.63
N PRO A 233 15.18 11.97 18.81
CA PRO A 233 16.59 11.77 18.57
C PRO A 233 17.01 10.70 19.57
N ILE A 234 17.08 9.45 19.08
CA ILE A 234 18.07 8.53 19.59
C ILE A 234 19.37 9.27 19.33
N ASP A 235 20.22 9.38 20.35
CA ASP A 235 21.52 10.04 20.31
C ASP A 235 22.45 9.38 19.27
N ILE A 236 22.11 9.53 17.99
CA ILE A 236 22.85 9.06 16.84
C ILE A 236 23.67 10.26 16.41
N PRO A 237 25.01 10.16 16.41
CA PRO A 237 25.86 11.24 15.93
C PRO A 237 25.42 11.65 14.51
N ALA A 238 25.44 12.96 14.22
CA ALA A 238 24.86 13.59 13.03
C ALA A 238 25.31 13.04 11.67
N ASP A 239 26.28 12.13 11.66
CA ASP A 239 26.83 11.42 10.51
C ASP A 239 25.97 10.20 10.08
N GLY A 240 25.23 9.57 11.00
CA GLY A 240 24.46 8.34 10.73
C GLY A 240 23.01 8.54 10.27
N THR A 241 22.51 9.78 10.23
CA THR A 241 21.12 10.08 9.85
C THR A 241 20.89 10.02 8.32
N HIS A 242 21.92 10.32 7.53
CA HIS A 242 21.84 10.32 6.07
C HIS A 242 21.73 8.89 5.50
N ASP A 243 22.57 7.97 5.96
CA ASP A 243 22.55 6.56 5.53
C ASP A 243 21.19 5.89 5.76
N VAL A 244 20.55 6.15 6.89
CA VAL A 244 19.24 5.59 7.24
C VAL A 244 18.16 6.14 6.31
N ILE A 245 18.18 7.45 6.03
CA ILE A 245 17.22 8.08 5.12
C ILE A 245 17.40 7.55 3.70
N GLU A 246 18.62 7.48 3.20
CA GLU A 246 18.98 7.07 1.83
C GLU A 246 18.63 5.61 1.54
N HIS A 247 18.76 4.73 2.54
CA HIS A 247 18.35 3.34 2.45
C HIS A 247 16.84 3.19 2.15
N TYR A 248 15.99 4.08 2.63
CA TYR A 248 14.55 4.04 2.34
C TYR A 248 14.21 4.49 0.92
N TRP A 249 15.00 5.39 0.32
CA TRP A 249 14.72 5.95 -1.00
C TRP A 249 15.25 5.09 -2.13
N SER A 250 16.34 4.36 -1.91
CA SER A 250 16.99 3.54 -2.95
C SER A 250 16.05 2.56 -3.67
N PRO A 251 15.24 1.72 -2.98
CA PRO A 251 14.31 0.80 -3.63
C PRO A 251 13.19 1.53 -4.38
N MET A 252 12.78 2.69 -3.88
CA MET A 252 11.71 3.48 -4.49
C MET A 252 12.13 4.15 -5.78
N LEU A 253 13.33 4.73 -5.79
CA LEU A 253 13.94 5.28 -7.00
C LEU A 253 14.18 4.18 -8.04
N ALA A 254 14.69 3.02 -7.62
CA ALA A 254 14.87 1.86 -8.49
C ALA A 254 13.54 1.38 -9.11
N GLY A 255 12.50 1.20 -8.29
CA GLY A 255 11.18 0.79 -8.78
C GLY A 255 10.54 1.80 -9.75
N LEU A 256 10.75 3.10 -9.54
CA LEU A 256 10.32 4.14 -10.48
C LEU A 256 11.13 4.12 -11.78
N SER A 257 12.44 3.91 -11.70
CA SER A 257 13.30 3.74 -12.89
C SER A 257 12.85 2.56 -13.75
N ASP A 258 12.56 1.40 -13.17
CA ASP A 258 12.11 0.22 -13.92
C ASP A 258 10.84 0.51 -14.75
N LEU A 259 9.95 1.37 -14.24
CA LEU A 259 8.69 1.72 -14.91
C LEU A 259 8.86 2.69 -16.08
N THR A 260 10.01 3.34 -16.17
CA THR A 260 10.35 4.14 -17.36
C THR A 260 10.52 3.28 -18.61
N SER A 261 10.58 1.95 -18.46
CA SER A 261 10.63 0.99 -19.57
C SER A 261 9.28 0.30 -19.87
N ASP A 262 8.17 0.70 -19.23
CA ASP A 262 6.85 0.12 -19.47
C ASP A 262 6.40 0.33 -20.94
N PRO A 263 5.72 -0.64 -21.59
CA PRO A 263 5.26 -0.50 -22.97
C PRO A 263 4.30 0.68 -23.21
N ARG A 264 3.62 1.20 -22.19
CA ARG A 264 2.64 2.28 -22.30
C ARG A 264 3.27 3.65 -22.03
N SER A 265 3.13 4.60 -22.96
CA SER A 265 3.75 5.94 -22.88
C SER A 265 3.31 6.76 -21.67
N GLU A 266 2.05 6.65 -21.28
CA GLU A 266 1.50 7.37 -20.12
C GLU A 266 2.11 6.90 -18.80
N VAL A 267 2.49 5.62 -18.72
CA VAL A 267 3.10 5.01 -17.53
C VAL A 267 4.56 5.44 -17.42
N ARG A 268 5.30 5.38 -18.54
CA ARG A 268 6.70 5.84 -18.58
C ARG A 268 6.81 7.32 -18.23
N ASN A 269 6.00 8.17 -18.86
CA ASN A 269 6.04 9.61 -18.62
C ASN A 269 5.65 9.92 -17.16
N CYS A 270 4.66 9.23 -16.60
CA CYS A 270 4.34 9.34 -15.17
C CYS A 270 5.52 8.98 -14.28
N ALA A 271 6.15 7.83 -14.54
CA ALA A 271 7.25 7.33 -13.73
C ALA A 271 8.45 8.29 -13.79
N LEU A 272 8.71 8.87 -14.98
CA LEU A 272 9.70 9.91 -15.17
C LEU A 272 9.36 11.16 -14.35
N GLU A 273 8.16 11.72 -14.48
CA GLU A 273 7.74 12.90 -13.71
C GLU A 273 7.85 12.65 -12.20
N VAL A 274 7.30 11.53 -11.70
CA VAL A 274 7.38 11.15 -10.27
C VAL A 274 8.82 11.05 -9.79
N LEU A 275 9.67 10.36 -10.56
CA LEU A 275 11.07 10.14 -10.21
C LEU A 275 11.82 11.47 -10.12
N PHE A 276 11.68 12.32 -11.13
CA PHE A 276 12.41 13.58 -11.19
C PHE A 276 11.86 14.63 -10.20
N ASP A 277 10.55 14.65 -9.93
CA ASP A 277 9.97 15.51 -8.89
C ASP A 277 10.50 15.14 -7.50
N LEU A 278 10.58 13.84 -7.20
CA LEU A 278 11.14 13.33 -5.94
C LEU A 278 12.60 13.74 -5.80
N LEU A 279 13.41 13.53 -6.84
CA LEU A 279 14.82 13.93 -6.84
C LEU A 279 14.98 15.45 -6.67
N ASN A 280 14.13 16.28 -7.29
CA ASN A 280 14.15 17.73 -7.13
C ASN A 280 13.76 18.16 -5.71
N GLU A 281 12.74 17.55 -5.10
CA GLU A 281 12.31 17.93 -3.76
C GLU A 281 13.30 17.47 -2.68
N ARG A 282 13.82 16.25 -2.79
CA ARG A 282 14.60 15.59 -1.72
C ARG A 282 16.10 15.66 -1.95
N GLY A 283 16.55 15.91 -3.17
CA GLY A 283 17.95 15.80 -3.57
C GLY A 283 18.94 16.63 -2.76
N ASN A 284 18.49 17.74 -2.16
CA ASN A 284 19.30 18.58 -1.27
C ASN A 284 19.67 17.90 0.06
N LYS A 285 18.95 16.83 0.42
CA LYS A 285 19.15 16.05 1.65
C LYS A 285 19.94 14.76 1.40
N PHE A 286 20.29 14.46 0.15
CA PHE A 286 21.03 13.27 -0.23
C PHE A 286 22.53 13.54 -0.21
N SER A 287 23.29 12.57 0.29
CA SER A 287 24.75 12.54 0.26
C SER A 287 25.28 12.42 -1.18
N SER A 288 26.53 12.84 -1.37
CA SER A 288 27.21 12.72 -2.67
C SER A 288 27.37 11.26 -3.11
N SER A 289 27.63 10.33 -2.18
CA SER A 289 27.74 8.89 -2.45
C SER A 289 26.40 8.27 -2.85
N PHE A 290 25.30 8.75 -2.29
CA PHE A 290 23.97 8.31 -2.71
C PHE A 290 23.58 8.87 -4.07
N TRP A 291 23.94 10.12 -4.36
CA TRP A 291 23.79 10.67 -5.71
C TRP A 291 24.52 9.84 -6.76
N GLU A 292 25.74 9.37 -6.47
CA GLU A 292 26.47 8.42 -7.33
C GLU A 292 25.69 7.13 -7.57
N ASN A 293 25.15 6.53 -6.51
CA ASN A 293 24.29 5.36 -6.65
C ASN A 293 23.02 5.66 -7.48
N ILE A 294 22.39 6.82 -7.30
CA ILE A 294 21.21 7.25 -8.07
C ILE A 294 21.58 7.37 -9.55
N PHE A 295 22.68 8.05 -9.89
CA PHE A 295 23.09 8.18 -11.29
C PHE A 295 23.32 6.81 -11.93
N HIS A 296 24.09 5.94 -11.27
CA HIS A 296 24.48 4.65 -11.85
C HIS A 296 23.36 3.61 -11.89
N ARG A 297 22.51 3.55 -10.85
CA ARG A 297 21.52 2.49 -10.69
C ARG A 297 20.10 2.89 -11.06
N VAL A 298 19.82 4.19 -11.16
CA VAL A 298 18.48 4.72 -11.40
C VAL A 298 18.46 5.55 -12.68
N LEU A 299 19.30 6.58 -12.81
CA LEU A 299 19.16 7.52 -13.93
C LEU A 299 19.77 7.02 -15.23
N PHE A 300 20.97 6.43 -15.22
CA PHE A 300 21.60 5.92 -16.44
C PHE A 300 20.86 4.75 -17.09
N PRO A 301 20.33 3.76 -16.34
CA PRO A 301 19.56 2.65 -16.92
C PRO A 301 18.35 3.09 -17.76
N ILE A 302 17.73 4.23 -17.44
CA ILE A 302 16.62 4.81 -18.22
C ILE A 302 17.01 5.03 -19.70
N PHE A 303 18.30 5.28 -19.96
CA PHE A 303 18.82 5.59 -21.31
C PHE A 303 19.53 4.41 -21.99
N ASP A 304 19.66 3.25 -21.34
CA ASP A 304 20.42 2.11 -21.89
C ASP A 304 19.83 1.61 -23.22
N HIS A 305 18.51 1.64 -23.37
CA HIS A 305 17.84 1.24 -24.60
C HIS A 305 18.11 2.19 -25.77
N VAL A 306 18.24 3.50 -25.51
CA VAL A 306 18.64 4.50 -26.53
C VAL A 306 20.08 4.26 -26.98
N ARG A 307 20.95 3.91 -26.03
CA ARG A 307 22.36 3.58 -26.29
C ARG A 307 22.50 2.31 -27.13
N GLN A 308 21.62 1.33 -26.94
CA GLN A 308 21.58 0.09 -27.72
C GLN A 308 21.00 0.32 -29.13
N ALA A 309 19.89 1.07 -29.25
CA ALA A 309 19.28 1.43 -30.53
C ALA A 309 20.19 2.32 -31.42
N GLY A 310 21.12 3.07 -30.83
CA GLY A 310 22.13 3.82 -31.58
C GLY A 310 23.26 2.93 -32.17
N LYS A 311 23.42 1.70 -31.69
CA LYS A 311 24.44 0.74 -32.16
C LYS A 311 23.90 -0.22 -33.24
N GLU A 312 22.60 -0.49 -33.25
CA GLU A 312 21.95 -1.33 -34.25
C GLU A 312 21.32 -0.46 -35.35
N SER A 313 21.88 -0.50 -36.56
CA SER A 313 21.55 0.39 -37.69
C SER A 313 20.20 0.13 -38.37
N SER A 314 19.27 -0.59 -37.73
CA SER A 314 17.92 -0.86 -38.26
C SER A 314 16.87 -0.21 -37.37
N VAL A 315 16.44 1.01 -37.73
CA VAL A 315 15.32 1.69 -37.06
C VAL A 315 14.04 0.93 -37.36
N SER A 316 13.54 0.19 -36.37
CA SER A 316 12.24 -0.46 -36.45
C SER A 316 11.16 0.52 -36.00
N SER A 317 9.90 0.29 -36.42
CA SER A 317 8.73 1.05 -35.93
C SER A 317 8.56 1.00 -34.40
N GLY A 318 9.26 0.08 -33.71
CA GLY A 318 9.32 -0.01 -32.25
C GLY A 318 10.20 1.06 -31.59
N ASP A 319 11.05 1.78 -32.34
CA ASP A 319 12.03 2.71 -31.76
C ASP A 319 11.50 4.17 -31.65
N GLU A 320 10.39 4.48 -32.31
CA GLU A 320 9.86 5.84 -32.36
C GLU A 320 9.24 6.30 -31.03
N TRP A 321 8.56 5.39 -30.32
CA TRP A 321 7.98 5.70 -29.01
C TRP A 321 9.06 5.84 -27.93
N LEU A 322 10.16 5.09 -28.05
CA LEU A 322 11.32 5.17 -27.17
C LEU A 322 11.97 6.55 -27.29
N ARG A 323 12.20 7.03 -28.52
CA ARG A 323 12.74 8.38 -28.76
C ARG A 323 11.92 9.50 -28.10
N LYS A 324 10.58 9.43 -28.12
CA LYS A 324 9.73 10.47 -27.49
C LYS A 324 9.84 10.48 -25.96
N SER A 325 9.79 9.31 -25.31
CA SER A 325 9.96 9.23 -23.85
C SER A 325 11.39 9.59 -23.42
N SER A 326 12.40 9.25 -24.21
CA SER A 326 13.80 9.61 -23.92
C SER A 326 14.08 11.10 -24.06
N VAL A 327 13.45 11.80 -24.99
CA VAL A 327 13.54 13.28 -25.08
C VAL A 327 12.96 13.93 -23.83
N HIS A 328 11.80 13.45 -23.35
CA HIS A 328 11.21 13.93 -22.11
C HIS A 328 12.11 13.64 -20.89
N ALA A 329 12.64 12.41 -20.79
CA ALA A 329 13.59 12.03 -19.74
C ALA A 329 14.86 12.89 -19.76
N LEU A 330 15.41 13.20 -20.95
CA LEU A 330 16.57 14.09 -21.11
C LEU A 330 16.27 15.50 -20.62
N GLN A 331 15.09 16.04 -20.94
CA GLN A 331 14.68 17.37 -20.47
C GLN A 331 14.59 17.43 -18.94
N LEU A 332 14.00 16.41 -18.33
CA LEU A 332 13.91 16.30 -16.88
C LEU A 332 15.30 16.14 -16.24
N LEU A 333 16.19 15.36 -16.88
CA LEU A 333 17.57 15.20 -16.44
C LEU A 333 18.35 16.51 -16.52
N CYS A 334 18.25 17.27 -17.61
CA CYS A 334 18.88 18.59 -17.73
C CYS A 334 18.39 19.55 -16.65
N ASN A 335 17.08 19.55 -16.37
CA ASN A 335 16.52 20.37 -15.30
C ASN A 335 17.10 19.97 -13.93
N LEU A 336 17.18 18.67 -13.65
CA LEU A 336 17.76 18.14 -12.42
C LEU A 336 19.24 18.51 -12.26
N PHE A 337 20.03 18.38 -13.34
CA PHE A 337 21.43 18.79 -13.38
C PHE A 337 21.62 20.28 -13.11
N ASN A 338 20.75 21.14 -13.65
CA ASN A 338 20.80 22.57 -13.36
C ASN A 338 20.54 22.85 -11.87
N THR A 339 19.61 22.12 -11.25
CA THR A 339 19.30 22.24 -9.81
C THR A 339 20.44 21.76 -8.91
N PHE A 340 21.07 20.62 -9.23
CA PHE A 340 22.08 19.97 -8.39
C PHE A 340 23.51 20.01 -8.96
N TYR A 341 23.80 20.98 -9.84
CA TYR A 341 25.03 21.06 -10.63
C TYR A 341 26.31 20.81 -9.80
N LYS A 342 26.40 21.37 -8.59
CA LYS A 342 27.58 21.22 -7.71
C LYS A 342 27.77 19.80 -7.16
N LEU A 343 26.70 19.04 -6.95
CA LEU A 343 26.75 17.65 -6.50
C LEU A 343 26.96 16.72 -7.69
N ALA A 344 26.25 16.95 -8.79
CA ALA A 344 26.31 16.13 -9.99
C ALA A 344 27.66 16.24 -10.73
N HIS A 345 28.30 17.42 -10.74
CA HIS A 345 29.58 17.64 -11.42
C HIS A 345 30.68 16.69 -10.93
N ASN A 346 30.76 16.40 -9.62
CA ASN A 346 31.80 15.54 -9.07
C ASN A 346 31.56 14.05 -9.32
N THR A 347 30.31 13.65 -9.50
CA THR A 347 29.86 12.27 -9.73
C THR A 347 29.88 11.88 -11.20
N VAL A 348 29.63 12.84 -12.08
CA VAL A 348 29.44 12.63 -13.53
C VAL A 348 30.76 12.79 -14.29
N HIS A 349 31.70 13.60 -13.77
CA HIS A 349 33.02 13.78 -14.37
C HIS A 349 33.88 12.49 -14.41
N PRO A 350 33.83 11.55 -13.44
CA PRO A 350 34.53 10.26 -13.53
C PRO A 350 33.81 9.21 -14.38
N SER A 351 32.51 9.38 -14.67
CA SER A 351 31.69 8.40 -15.42
C SER A 351 31.44 8.82 -16.87
N LEU A 352 31.69 10.09 -17.22
CA LEU A 352 31.76 10.61 -18.59
C LEU A 352 33.19 10.66 -19.16
N THR A 353 34.22 10.21 -18.43
CA THR A 353 35.47 9.80 -19.08
C THR A 353 35.16 8.60 -19.96
N PHE A 354 34.75 8.92 -21.18
CA PHE A 354 34.86 8.05 -22.34
C PHE A 354 36.33 7.60 -22.43
N ASP A 355 36.66 6.48 -21.79
CA ASP A 355 37.80 5.68 -22.22
C ASP A 355 37.47 5.17 -23.62
N GLY A 356 37.98 5.89 -24.62
CA GLY A 356 37.97 5.46 -26.03
C GLY A 356 37.20 6.38 -26.97
N LEU A 357 37.77 7.57 -27.22
CA LEU A 357 37.87 8.12 -28.58
C LEU A 357 39.32 8.49 -28.85
#